data_AF-A0A529XPY6-F1
#
_entry.id   AF-A0A529XPY6-F1
#
_cell.length_a   1.000
_cell.length_b   1.000
_cell.length_c   1.000
_cell.angle_alpha   90.00
_cell.angle_beta   90.00
_cell.angle_gamma   90.00
#
_symmetry.space_group_name_H-M   'P 1'
#
loop_
_entity.id
_entity.type
_entity.pdbx_description
1 polymer ?
#
loop_
_entity_poly.entity_id
_entity_poly.type
_entity_poly.pdbx_seq_one_letter_code
_entity_poly.pdbx_strand_id
1 'polypeptide(L)'
;MRTILRYLAMLVGAVLLAAALGAMVPRPLWPAAKPEGEGTRRILVLKNPIHTDIAIPLDDGVRRRFAFLADAGLPMDASDARYIVFGWGGRAFYLETPTWSQLKAAPVLKALTLDASVMHVDVAGTIKEPHPDVAGFD
;
A
#
# COMPACT_ATOMS: atom_id res chain seq x y z
N MET A 1 3.41 -44.24 -11.00
CA MET A 1 3.46 -43.10 -11.95
C MET A 1 2.09 -42.47 -12.19
N ARG A 2 1.05 -43.19 -12.63
CA ARG A 2 -0.30 -42.62 -12.91
C ARG A 2 -0.99 -42.00 -11.67
N THR A 3 -0.81 -42.58 -10.49
CA THR A 3 -1.32 -42.04 -9.22
C THR A 3 -0.63 -40.73 -8.83
N ILE A 4 0.70 -40.67 -8.94
CA ILE A 4 1.49 -39.44 -8.68
C ILE A 4 1.04 -38.31 -9.60
N LEU A 5 0.85 -38.59 -10.90
CA LEU A 5 0.39 -37.59 -11.87
C LEU A 5 -1.01 -37.07 -11.54
N ARG A 6 -1.91 -37.93 -11.05
CA ARG A 6 -3.26 -37.54 -10.59
C ARG A 6 -3.20 -36.61 -9.37
N TYR A 7 -2.37 -36.92 -8.39
CA TYR A 7 -2.19 -36.05 -7.21
C TYR A 7 -1.57 -34.71 -7.58
N LEU A 8 -0.59 -34.69 -8.49
CA LEU A 8 0.00 -33.45 -8.99
C LEU A 8 -1.04 -32.58 -9.72
N ALA A 9 -1.86 -33.18 -10.59
CA ALA A 9 -2.94 -32.49 -11.28
C ALA A 9 -4.00 -31.95 -10.31
N MET A 10 -4.36 -32.71 -9.27
CA MET A 10 -5.26 -32.23 -8.21
C MET A 10 -4.67 -31.07 -7.41
N LEU A 11 -3.38 -31.12 -7.07
CA LEU A 11 -2.70 -30.03 -6.37
C LEU A 11 -2.69 -28.75 -7.21
N VAL A 12 -2.32 -28.84 -8.48
CA VAL A 12 -2.36 -27.70 -9.41
C VAL A 12 -3.78 -27.15 -9.54
N GLY A 13 -4.78 -28.02 -9.71
CA GLY A 13 -6.19 -27.63 -9.76
C GLY A 13 -6.65 -26.91 -8.49
N ALA A 14 -6.25 -27.40 -7.31
CA ALA A 14 -6.57 -26.78 -6.03
C ALA A 14 -5.91 -25.41 -5.86
N VAL A 15 -4.63 -25.26 -6.26
CA VAL A 15 -3.91 -23.97 -6.22
C VAL A 15 -4.57 -22.95 -7.16
N LEU A 16 -4.92 -23.35 -8.38
CA LEU A 16 -5.60 -22.48 -9.34
C LEU A 16 -6.99 -22.07 -8.84
N LEU A 17 -7.74 -23.00 -8.25
CA LEU A 17 -9.05 -22.70 -7.66
C LEU A 17 -8.92 -21.74 -6.47
N ALA A 18 -7.94 -21.95 -5.59
CA ALA A 18 -7.69 -21.05 -4.47
C ALA A 18 -7.29 -19.64 -4.95
N ALA A 19 -6.46 -19.52 -5.98
CA ALA A 19 -6.11 -18.24 -6.58
C ALA A 19 -7.34 -17.54 -7.22
N ALA A 20 -8.19 -18.29 -7.92
CA ALA A 20 -9.41 -17.76 -8.52
C ALA A 20 -10.42 -17.26 -7.46
N LEU A 21 -10.64 -18.07 -6.41
CA LEU A 21 -11.50 -17.69 -5.28
C LEU A 21 -10.90 -16.50 -4.50
N GLY A 22 -9.59 -16.50 -4.30
CA GLY A 22 -8.86 -15.39 -3.66
C GLY A 22 -8.98 -14.08 -4.44
N ALA A 23 -8.91 -14.13 -5.78
CA ALA A 23 -9.13 -12.94 -6.62
C ALA A 23 -10.57 -12.38 -6.54
N MET A 24 -11.53 -13.17 -6.03
CA MET A 24 -12.89 -12.71 -5.76
C MET A 24 -13.03 -12.05 -4.37
N VAL A 25 -12.04 -12.16 -3.49
CA VAL A 25 -12.03 -11.53 -2.16
C VAL A 25 -11.03 -10.35 -2.18
N PRO A 26 -11.46 -9.09 -2.00
CA PRO A 26 -12.66 -8.65 -1.31
C PRO A 26 -13.64 -7.98 -2.27
N ARG A 27 -13.85 -8.51 -3.49
CA ARG A 27 -14.80 -7.88 -4.43
C ARG A 27 -16.21 -8.01 -3.82
N PRO A 28 -16.81 -6.92 -3.31
CA PRO A 28 -18.14 -7.04 -2.76
C PRO A 28 -19.07 -7.40 -3.94
N LEU A 29 -19.82 -8.49 -3.79
CA LEU A 29 -20.75 -8.99 -4.82
C LEU A 29 -21.85 -7.96 -5.14
N TRP A 30 -22.07 -7.03 -4.19
CA TRP A 30 -22.89 -5.85 -4.37
C TRP A 30 -22.03 -4.58 -4.32
N PRO A 31 -22.36 -3.55 -5.11
CA PRO A 31 -21.79 -2.23 -4.91
C PRO A 31 -22.01 -1.81 -3.45
N ALA A 32 -20.94 -1.48 -2.73
CA ALA A 32 -21.09 -0.79 -1.46
C ALA A 32 -21.88 0.51 -1.71
N ALA A 33 -22.83 0.81 -0.83
CA ALA A 33 -23.50 2.11 -0.87
C ALA A 33 -22.40 3.19 -0.85
N LYS A 34 -22.37 4.04 -1.88
CA LYS A 34 -21.48 5.20 -1.86
C LYS A 34 -21.88 6.01 -0.64
N PRO A 35 -20.95 6.35 0.28
CA PRO A 35 -21.28 7.25 1.37
C PRO A 35 -21.86 8.52 0.75
N GLU A 36 -23.13 8.79 1.04
CA GLU A 36 -23.82 9.98 0.56
C GLU A 36 -23.11 11.21 1.16
N GLY A 37 -22.49 12.03 0.31
CA GLY A 37 -21.88 13.30 0.72
C GLY A 37 -20.34 13.33 0.82
N GLU A 38 -19.62 12.23 0.62
CA GLU A 38 -18.17 12.32 0.36
C GLU A 38 -17.96 12.64 -1.11
N GLY A 39 -17.69 13.92 -1.40
CA GLY A 39 -17.22 14.32 -2.73
C GLY A 39 -15.96 13.54 -3.12
N THR A 40 -15.74 13.33 -4.42
CA THR A 40 -14.51 12.73 -4.91
C THR A 40 -13.32 13.56 -4.43
N ARG A 41 -12.35 12.91 -3.75
CA ARG A 41 -11.15 13.57 -3.25
C ARG A 41 -10.01 13.23 -4.18
N ARG A 42 -9.38 14.26 -4.73
CA ARG A 42 -8.15 14.11 -5.48
C ARG A 42 -7.06 13.48 -4.62
N ILE A 43 -6.52 12.35 -5.05
CA ILE A 43 -5.33 11.72 -4.46
C ILE A 43 -4.16 11.82 -5.43
N LEU A 44 -2.94 11.72 -4.89
CA LEU A 44 -1.74 11.63 -5.69
C LEU A 44 -1.13 10.24 -5.53
N VAL A 45 -0.68 9.66 -6.63
CA VAL A 45 0.14 8.46 -6.64
C VAL A 45 1.57 8.88 -6.92
N LEU A 46 2.45 8.59 -5.97
CA LEU A 46 3.86 8.93 -6.00
C LEU A 46 4.66 7.70 -6.42
N LYS A 47 5.42 7.83 -7.48
CA LYS A 47 6.28 6.78 -8.00
C LYS A 47 7.69 6.94 -7.45
N ASN A 48 8.23 5.84 -6.93
CA ASN A 48 9.64 5.65 -6.63
C ASN A 48 10.16 4.47 -7.47
N PRO A 49 11.49 4.24 -7.57
CA PRO A 49 12.01 3.18 -8.43
C PRO A 49 11.55 1.75 -8.04
N ILE A 50 11.14 1.56 -6.78
CA ILE A 50 10.67 0.27 -6.23
C ILE A 50 9.41 0.37 -5.37
N HIS A 51 8.86 1.57 -5.17
CA HIS A 51 7.67 1.78 -4.35
C HIS A 51 6.68 2.68 -5.07
N THR A 52 5.41 2.50 -4.72
CA THR A 52 4.34 3.40 -5.12
C THR A 52 3.61 3.79 -3.85
N ASP A 53 3.56 5.08 -3.58
CA ASP A 53 2.91 5.61 -2.38
C ASP A 53 1.66 6.40 -2.79
N ILE A 54 0.70 6.48 -1.87
CA ILE A 54 -0.55 7.24 -2.06
C ILE A 54 -0.52 8.44 -1.13
N ALA A 55 -0.52 9.64 -1.72
CA ALA A 55 -0.66 10.91 -1.01
C ALA A 55 -2.14 11.32 -0.98
N ILE A 56 -2.69 11.47 0.23
CA ILE A 56 -4.05 11.92 0.47
C ILE A 56 -4.01 13.34 1.03
N PRO A 57 -4.73 14.32 0.44
CA PRO A 57 -4.80 15.67 0.98
C PRO A 57 -5.25 15.68 2.44
N LEU A 58 -4.54 16.45 3.25
CA LEU A 58 -4.72 16.49 4.69
C LEU A 58 -5.72 17.59 5.09
N ASP A 59 -7.00 17.31 4.88
CA ASP A 59 -8.11 18.13 5.39
C ASP A 59 -8.54 17.73 6.82
N ASP A 60 -9.45 18.49 7.40
CA ASP A 60 -9.94 18.27 8.77
C ASP A 60 -10.58 16.87 8.95
N GLY A 61 -11.20 16.33 7.89
CA GLY A 61 -11.77 14.99 7.92
C GLY A 61 -10.68 13.93 8.03
N VAL A 62 -9.63 14.04 7.22
CA VAL A 62 -8.46 13.14 7.25
C VAL A 62 -7.73 13.27 8.59
N ARG A 63 -7.51 14.49 9.08
CA ARG A 63 -6.88 14.74 10.39
C ARG A 63 -7.62 14.04 11.52
N ARG A 64 -8.95 14.18 11.58
CA ARG A 64 -9.78 13.48 12.57
C ARG A 64 -9.73 11.98 12.40
N ARG A 65 -9.82 11.48 11.16
CA ARG A 65 -9.83 10.04 10.87
C ARG A 65 -8.53 9.35 11.27
N PHE A 66 -7.43 10.06 11.14
CA PHE A 66 -6.07 9.58 11.35
C PHE A 66 -5.37 10.24 12.56
N ALA A 67 -6.14 10.75 13.53
CA ALA A 67 -5.59 11.42 14.71
C ALA A 67 -4.61 10.53 15.50
N PHE A 68 -4.83 9.22 15.51
CA PHE A 68 -3.93 8.24 16.14
C PHE A 68 -2.49 8.26 15.58
N LEU A 69 -2.28 8.75 14.35
CA LEU A 69 -0.94 8.92 13.79
C LEU A 69 -0.23 10.14 14.36
N ALA A 70 -0.96 11.21 14.64
CA ALA A 70 -0.43 12.35 15.38
C ALA A 70 -0.05 11.92 16.80
N ASP A 71 -0.89 11.12 17.47
CA ASP A 71 -0.60 10.54 18.78
C ASP A 71 0.63 9.62 18.76
N ALA A 72 0.89 8.96 17.63
CA ALA A 72 2.09 8.16 17.39
C ALA A 72 3.34 8.98 17.02
N GLY A 73 3.22 10.31 16.96
CA GLY A 73 4.34 11.24 16.74
C GLY A 73 4.51 11.74 15.31
N LEU A 74 3.59 11.47 14.38
CA LEU A 74 3.66 12.09 13.05
C LEU A 74 3.33 13.59 13.12
N PRO A 75 4.06 14.46 12.41
CA PRO A 75 3.89 15.91 12.45
C PRO A 75 2.68 16.37 11.61
N MET A 76 1.52 15.76 11.84
CA MET A 76 0.29 16.01 11.08
C MET A 76 -0.13 17.47 11.17
N ASP A 77 0.03 18.11 12.33
CA ASP A 77 -0.39 19.49 12.61
C ASP A 77 0.66 20.55 12.27
N ALA A 78 1.75 20.16 11.62
CA ALA A 78 2.73 21.12 11.11
C ALA A 78 2.07 22.09 10.10
N SER A 79 2.47 23.35 10.13
CA SER A 79 1.86 24.41 9.29
C SER A 79 2.01 24.17 7.80
N ASP A 80 3.04 23.42 7.40
CA ASP A 80 3.36 23.03 6.05
C ASP A 80 2.83 21.63 5.68
N ALA A 81 2.22 20.87 6.59
CA ALA A 81 1.62 19.58 6.29
C ALA A 81 0.43 19.75 5.32
N ARG A 82 0.50 19.08 4.17
CA ARG A 82 -0.54 19.13 3.11
C ARG A 82 -1.05 17.76 2.70
N TYR A 83 -0.25 16.72 2.84
CA TYR A 83 -0.63 15.35 2.50
C TYR A 83 -0.17 14.38 3.59
N ILE A 84 -0.97 13.34 3.80
CA ILE A 84 -0.52 12.11 4.44
C ILE A 84 -0.17 11.10 3.34
N VAL A 85 1.01 10.50 3.44
CA VAL A 85 1.56 9.58 2.44
C VAL A 85 1.56 8.18 3.01
N PHE A 86 0.97 7.23 2.28
CA PHE A 86 0.91 5.82 2.65
C PHE A 86 1.67 4.97 1.64
N GLY A 87 2.67 4.23 2.13
CA GLY A 87 3.36 3.15 1.42
C GLY A 87 3.06 1.81 2.07
N TRP A 88 3.18 0.72 1.30
CA TRP A 88 2.99 -0.65 1.77
C TRP A 88 4.16 -1.53 1.34
N GLY A 89 4.64 -2.38 2.24
CA GLY A 89 5.78 -3.25 1.95
C GLY A 89 6.21 -4.15 3.10
N GLY A 90 7.34 -4.82 2.91
CA GLY A 90 7.95 -5.70 3.91
C GLY A 90 8.68 -4.93 5.00
N ARG A 91 8.44 -5.31 6.26
CA ARG A 91 9.06 -4.70 7.44
C ARG A 91 10.59 -4.76 7.39
N ALA A 92 11.15 -5.90 6.98
CA ALA A 92 12.60 -6.06 6.90
C ALA A 92 13.19 -5.11 5.86
N PHE A 93 12.52 -4.91 4.73
CA PHE A 93 12.97 -3.97 3.72
C PHE A 93 12.98 -2.53 4.25
N TYR A 94 11.88 -2.07 4.84
CA TYR A 94 11.77 -0.71 5.37
C TYR A 94 12.76 -0.39 6.49
N LEU A 95 13.04 -1.35 7.39
CA LEU A 95 13.90 -1.10 8.55
C LEU A 95 15.38 -1.36 8.29
N GLU A 96 15.71 -2.30 7.40
CA GLU A 96 17.11 -2.72 7.19
C GLU A 96 17.73 -2.15 5.90
N THR A 97 16.93 -1.54 5.00
CA THR A 97 17.40 -0.90 3.77
C THR A 97 17.00 0.60 3.68
N PRO A 98 17.53 1.49 4.55
CA PRO A 98 17.26 2.94 4.45
C PRO A 98 17.71 3.58 3.14
N THR A 99 18.86 3.16 2.63
CA THR A 99 19.42 3.65 1.36
C THR A 99 19.71 2.50 0.41
N TRP A 100 19.75 2.80 -0.89
CA TRP A 100 20.10 1.84 -1.93
C TRP A 100 21.48 1.19 -1.74
N SER A 101 22.44 1.93 -1.21
CA SER A 101 23.78 1.40 -0.90
C SER A 101 23.79 0.37 0.23
N GLN A 102 22.70 0.26 0.99
CA GLN A 102 22.54 -0.67 2.11
C GLN A 102 21.70 -1.90 1.74
N LEU A 103 21.41 -2.11 0.45
CA LEU A 103 20.65 -3.26 -0.03
C LEU A 103 21.36 -4.57 0.32
N LYS A 104 20.64 -5.46 1.02
CA LYS A 104 21.13 -6.79 1.41
C LYS A 104 20.25 -7.88 0.81
N ALA A 105 20.85 -9.03 0.50
CA ALA A 105 20.11 -10.16 -0.07
C ALA A 105 19.00 -10.69 0.87
N ALA A 106 19.22 -10.66 2.19
CA ALA A 106 18.27 -11.23 3.16
C ALA A 106 16.95 -10.43 3.28
N PRO A 107 16.95 -9.09 3.47
CA PRO A 107 15.73 -8.29 3.42
C PRO A 107 14.97 -8.41 2.10
N VAL A 108 15.69 -8.48 0.96
CA VAL A 108 15.06 -8.70 -0.36
C VAL A 108 14.36 -10.05 -0.42
N LEU A 109 15.03 -11.13 0.00
CA LEU A 109 14.44 -12.46 0.01
C LEU A 109 13.22 -12.51 0.93
N LYS A 110 13.29 -11.91 2.11
CA LYS A 110 12.15 -11.81 3.05
C LYS A 110 10.98 -11.06 2.41
N ALA A 111 11.22 -9.89 1.84
CA ALA A 111 10.19 -9.07 1.20
C ALA A 111 9.45 -9.81 0.06
N LEU A 112 10.12 -10.75 -0.61
CA LEU A 112 9.54 -11.58 -1.68
C LEU A 112 8.89 -12.89 -1.19
N THR A 113 9.09 -13.28 0.06
CA THR A 113 8.66 -14.59 0.59
C THR A 113 7.84 -14.46 1.86
N LEU A 114 8.50 -14.46 3.02
CA LEU A 114 7.89 -14.46 4.35
C LEU A 114 8.43 -13.27 5.13
N ASP A 115 7.72 -12.16 5.06
CA ASP A 115 7.97 -10.98 5.89
C ASP A 115 6.66 -10.48 6.52
N ALA A 116 6.78 -9.67 7.56
CA ALA A 116 5.66 -8.93 8.08
C ALA A 116 5.31 -7.80 7.10
N SER A 117 4.08 -7.83 6.60
CA SER A 117 3.50 -6.74 5.82
C SER A 117 3.20 -5.55 6.72
N VAL A 118 3.75 -4.38 6.41
CA VAL A 118 3.56 -3.14 7.19
C VAL A 118 3.19 -1.97 6.28
N MET A 119 2.62 -0.94 6.89
CA MET A 119 2.41 0.36 6.26
C MET A 119 3.53 1.31 6.68
N HIS A 120 4.10 2.01 5.71
CA HIS A 120 4.92 3.19 5.94
C HIS A 120 4.03 4.41 5.83
N VAL A 121 4.08 5.29 6.83
CA VAL A 121 3.24 6.50 6.86
C VAL A 121 4.11 7.71 7.09
N ASP A 122 3.94 8.73 6.26
CA ASP A 122 4.70 9.98 6.34
C ASP A 122 3.78 11.19 6.09
N VAL A 123 4.30 12.39 6.38
CA VAL A 123 3.62 13.66 6.15
C VAL A 123 4.42 14.47 5.14
N ALA A 124 3.77 14.87 4.06
CA ALA A 124 4.38 15.71 3.03
C ALA A 124 3.76 17.10 3.02
N GLY A 125 4.58 18.09 2.67
CA GLY A 125 4.12 19.42 2.33
C GLY A 125 3.55 19.49 0.92
N THR A 126 3.55 20.68 0.32
CA THR A 126 3.03 20.86 -1.05
C THR A 126 3.81 20.02 -2.06
N ILE A 127 3.13 19.07 -2.70
CA ILE A 127 3.67 18.28 -3.82
C ILE A 127 3.41 19.05 -5.11
N LYS A 128 4.45 19.29 -5.90
CA LYS A 128 4.33 20.04 -7.16
C LYS A 128 3.77 19.15 -8.27
N GLU A 129 2.79 19.67 -8.99
CA GLU A 129 2.26 19.09 -10.22
C GLU A 129 2.39 20.11 -11.36
N PRO A 130 2.74 19.69 -12.60
CA PRO A 130 3.05 18.32 -13.00
C PRO A 130 4.48 17.91 -12.59
N HIS A 131 4.65 16.63 -12.25
CA HIS A 131 5.94 16.01 -11.98
C HIS A 131 5.95 14.59 -12.58
N PRO A 132 7.04 14.13 -13.22
CA PRO A 132 7.06 12.83 -13.94
C PRO A 132 6.75 11.63 -13.04
N ASP A 133 7.04 11.75 -11.75
CA ASP A 133 6.80 10.71 -10.75
C ASP A 133 5.53 10.94 -9.90
N VAL A 134 4.66 11.88 -10.29
CA VAL A 134 3.41 12.16 -9.58
C VAL A 134 2.23 12.09 -10.56
N ALA A 135 1.23 11.28 -10.22
CA ALA A 135 -0.01 11.18 -10.96
C ALA A 135 -1.21 11.51 -10.06
N GLY A 136 -1.99 12.53 -10.43
CA GLY A 136 -3.23 12.89 -9.73
C GLY A 136 -4.44 12.11 -10.25
N PHE A 137 -5.32 11.71 -9.34
CA PHE A 137 -6.57 11.01 -9.62
C PHE A 137 -7.70 11.68 -8.85
N ASP A 138 -8.80 11.98 -9.51
CA ASP A 138 -9.95 12.67 -8.92
C ASP A 138 -11.02 11.73 -8.38
#